data_AF-I6QLG1-F1
#
_entry.id   AF-I6QLG1-F1
#
_cell.length_a   1.000
_cell.length_b   1.000
_cell.length_c   1.000
_cell.angle_alpha   90.00
_cell.angle_beta   90.00
_cell.angle_gamma   90.00
#
_symmetry.space_group_name_H-M   'P 1'
#
loop_
_entity.id
_entity.type
_entity.pdbx_description
1 polymer ?
#
loop_
_entity_poly.entity_id
_entity_poly.type
_entity_poly.pdbx_seq_one_letter_code
_entity_poly.pdbx_strand_id
1 'polypeptide(L)'
;PAKAIYESLIAENAGMTSLAHIQFIRFLRRTEGIEAARKYFLDARKLPGCTYHVYVAYATMAFCLDKDAKVAQSVFEAGLKRFMHEPGYILEYADFLCRLNDDRNVRALFERALSLLPPEESIE
;
A
#
# COMPACT_ATOMS: atom_id res chain seq x y z
N PRO A 1 6.82 -27.11 0.96
CA PRO A 1 6.59 -26.31 2.20
C PRO A 1 5.76 -25.06 1.85
N ALA A 2 5.05 -24.44 2.80
CA ALA A 2 4.07 -23.38 2.52
C ALA A 2 4.60 -22.21 1.67
N LYS A 3 5.86 -21.81 1.87
CA LYS A 3 6.53 -20.75 1.08
C LYS A 3 6.57 -21.05 -0.42
N ALA A 4 6.93 -22.29 -0.78
CA ALA A 4 7.01 -22.71 -2.18
C ALA A 4 5.65 -22.64 -2.90
N ILE A 5 4.54 -22.79 -2.17
CA ILE A 5 3.18 -22.66 -2.74
C ILE A 5 2.90 -21.20 -3.09
N TYR A 6 3.25 -20.24 -2.22
CA TYR A 6 3.12 -18.82 -2.55
C TYR A 6 3.99 -18.44 -3.75
N GLU A 7 5.24 -18.91 -3.75
CA GLU A 7 6.19 -18.62 -4.84
C GLU A 7 5.72 -19.20 -6.18
N SER A 8 5.22 -20.44 -6.20
CA SER A 8 4.69 -21.06 -7.42
C SER A 8 3.45 -20.32 -7.92
N LEU A 9 2.51 -20.01 -7.01
CA LEU A 9 1.31 -19.24 -7.35
C LEU A 9 1.69 -17.91 -8.00
N ILE A 10 2.57 -17.13 -7.36
CA ILE A 10 3.01 -15.82 -7.88
C ILE A 10 3.73 -15.95 -9.24
N ALA A 11 4.53 -17.00 -9.43
CA ALA A 11 5.29 -17.21 -10.66
C ALA A 11 4.44 -17.67 -11.84
N GLU A 12 3.47 -18.57 -11.61
CA GLU A 12 2.64 -19.17 -12.67
C GLU A 12 1.61 -18.19 -13.22
N ASN A 13 1.22 -17.20 -12.42
CA ASN A 13 0.13 -16.32 -12.76
C ASN A 13 0.65 -14.89 -12.93
N ALA A 14 1.20 -14.59 -14.11
CA ALA A 14 1.78 -13.28 -14.46
C ALA A 14 0.81 -12.09 -14.28
N GLY A 15 -0.50 -12.35 -14.16
CA GLY A 15 -1.54 -11.37 -13.85
C GLY A 15 -2.07 -11.42 -12.41
N MET A 16 -1.39 -12.09 -11.47
CA MET A 16 -2.02 -12.30 -10.16
C MET A 16 -2.23 -11.02 -9.37
N THR A 17 -3.43 -10.96 -8.82
CA THR A 17 -4.01 -9.84 -8.08
C THR A 17 -3.15 -9.42 -6.90
N SER A 18 -3.23 -8.13 -6.55
CA SER A 18 -2.54 -7.56 -5.40
C SER A 18 -2.75 -8.33 -4.10
N LEU A 19 -3.85 -9.08 -3.98
CA LEU A 19 -4.12 -9.99 -2.88
C LEU A 19 -3.02 -11.05 -2.68
N ALA A 20 -2.51 -11.68 -3.75
CA ALA A 20 -1.48 -12.71 -3.62
C ALA A 20 -0.18 -12.14 -3.02
N HIS A 21 0.26 -10.98 -3.52
CA HIS A 21 1.41 -10.27 -2.96
C HIS A 21 1.17 -9.89 -1.50
N ILE A 22 -0.01 -9.36 -1.16
CA ILE A 22 -0.36 -9.00 0.22
C ILE A 22 -0.29 -10.21 1.16
N GLN A 23 -0.85 -11.34 0.75
CA GLN A 23 -0.82 -12.56 1.58
C GLN A 23 0.60 -13.09 1.73
N PHE A 24 1.41 -13.02 0.68
CA PHE A 24 2.80 -13.45 0.78
C PHE A 24 3.65 -12.52 1.65
N ILE A 25 3.46 -11.20 1.59
CA ILE A 25 4.08 -10.24 2.52
C ILE A 25 3.69 -10.59 3.97
N ARG A 26 2.40 -10.85 4.24
CA ARG A 26 1.92 -11.26 5.56
C ARG A 26 2.54 -12.57 6.03
N PHE A 27 2.69 -13.53 5.13
CA PHE A 27 3.36 -14.80 5.40
C PHE A 27 4.83 -14.57 5.80
N LEU A 28 5.60 -13.88 4.95
CA LEU A 28 7.01 -13.57 5.21
C LEU A 28 7.19 -12.81 6.52
N ARG A 29 6.33 -11.83 6.82
CA ARG A 29 6.39 -11.10 8.09
C ARG A 29 6.23 -12.04 9.28
N ARG A 30 5.29 -12.99 9.21
CA ARG A 30 4.98 -13.93 10.31
C ARG A 30 6.06 -15.00 10.50
N THR A 31 6.71 -15.45 9.42
CA THR A 31 7.65 -16.58 9.48
C THR A 31 9.11 -16.17 9.43
N GLU A 32 9.42 -15.05 8.80
CA GLU A 32 10.79 -14.59 8.50
C GLU A 32 11.06 -13.16 9.00
N GLY A 33 10.05 -12.47 9.54
CA GLY A 33 10.18 -11.15 10.17
C GLY A 33 10.00 -9.96 9.23
N ILE A 34 10.13 -8.77 9.82
CA ILE A 34 9.80 -7.48 9.16
C ILE A 34 10.70 -7.22 7.96
N GLU A 35 12.01 -7.47 8.08
CA GLU A 35 12.97 -7.19 7.00
C GLU A 35 12.73 -8.07 5.75
N ALA A 36 12.33 -9.33 5.93
CA ALA A 36 11.97 -10.22 4.82
C ALA A 36 10.72 -9.70 4.08
N ALA A 37 9.70 -9.30 4.83
CA ALA A 37 8.48 -8.70 4.27
C ALA A 37 8.77 -7.38 3.55
N ARG A 38 9.61 -6.51 4.13
CA ARG A 38 10.05 -5.25 3.52
C ARG A 38 10.76 -5.49 2.21
N LYS A 39 11.76 -6.40 2.19
CA LYS A 39 12.50 -6.74 0.98
C LYS A 39 11.55 -7.16 -0.14
N TYR A 40 10.63 -8.08 0.17
CA TYR A 40 9.67 -8.53 -0.83
C TYR A 40 8.71 -7.43 -1.30
N PHE A 41 8.21 -6.57 -0.41
CA PHE A 41 7.39 -5.41 -0.80
C PHE A 41 8.12 -4.48 -1.80
N LEU A 42 9.41 -4.21 -1.56
CA LEU A 42 10.24 -3.38 -2.43
C LEU A 42 10.43 -3.98 -3.83
N ASP A 43 10.36 -5.31 -3.96
CA ASP A 43 10.41 -6.00 -5.25
C ASP A 43 9.03 -6.08 -5.90
N ALA A 44 7.98 -6.42 -5.14
CA ALA A 44 6.60 -6.50 -5.62
C ALA A 44 6.13 -5.17 -6.21
N ARG A 45 6.51 -4.03 -5.62
CA ARG A 45 6.10 -2.71 -6.13
C ARG A 45 6.65 -2.35 -7.51
N LYS A 46 7.73 -3.00 -7.94
CA LYS A 46 8.36 -2.80 -9.27
C LYS A 46 7.64 -3.58 -10.36
N LEU A 47 6.76 -4.52 -10.01
CA LEU A 47 6.05 -5.35 -10.96
C LEU A 47 4.98 -4.52 -11.71
N PRO A 48 4.76 -4.78 -13.00
CA PRO A 48 3.82 -4.02 -13.83
C PRO A 48 2.37 -4.11 -13.33
N GLY A 49 1.99 -5.21 -12.67
CA GLY A 49 0.65 -5.43 -12.10
C GLY A 49 0.46 -4.97 -10.64
N CYS A 50 1.42 -4.26 -10.04
CA CYS A 50 1.26 -3.79 -8.66
C CYS A 50 0.23 -2.66 -8.58
N THR A 51 -0.88 -2.90 -7.87
CA THR A 51 -1.89 -1.86 -7.57
C THR A 51 -1.61 -1.18 -6.23
N TYR A 52 -2.32 -0.09 -5.98
CA TYR A 52 -2.20 0.68 -4.73
C TYR A 52 -2.48 -0.16 -3.47
N HIS A 53 -3.30 -1.21 -3.57
CA HIS A 53 -3.65 -2.08 -2.44
C HIS A 53 -2.43 -2.71 -1.75
N VAL A 54 -1.35 -2.98 -2.51
CA VAL A 54 -0.10 -3.53 -1.95
C VAL A 54 0.58 -2.51 -1.04
N TYR A 55 0.57 -1.22 -1.43
CA TYR A 55 1.10 -0.12 -0.64
C TYR A 55 0.28 0.08 0.64
N VAL A 56 -1.05 0.16 0.51
CA VAL A 56 -1.97 0.32 1.65
C VAL A 56 -1.80 -0.80 2.65
N ALA A 57 -1.80 -2.06 2.19
CA ALA A 57 -1.64 -3.21 3.07
C ALA A 57 -0.29 -3.18 3.81
N TYR A 58 0.81 -2.86 3.12
CA TYR A 58 2.13 -2.79 3.73
C TYR A 58 2.24 -1.62 4.72
N ALA A 59 1.75 -0.43 4.38
CA ALA A 59 1.72 0.72 5.28
C ALA A 59 0.87 0.44 6.52
N THR A 60 -0.28 -0.21 6.36
CA THR A 60 -1.16 -0.62 7.46
C THR A 60 -0.47 -1.62 8.37
N MET A 61 0.30 -2.58 7.84
CA MET A 61 1.10 -3.50 8.66
C MET A 61 2.18 -2.75 9.45
N ALA A 62 2.92 -1.85 8.80
CA ALA A 62 3.94 -1.04 9.46
C ALA A 62 3.35 -0.19 10.60
N PHE A 63 2.19 0.41 10.38
CA PHE A 63 1.52 1.23 11.39
C PHE A 63 0.89 0.40 12.52
N CYS A 64 0.02 -0.56 12.18
CA CYS A 64 -0.79 -1.28 13.15
C CYS A 64 0.01 -2.32 13.92
N LEU A 65 0.94 -3.01 13.27
CA LEU A 65 1.65 -4.16 13.82
C LEU A 65 3.07 -3.80 14.25
N ASP A 66 3.80 -3.04 13.44
CA ASP A 66 5.19 -2.66 13.73
C ASP A 66 5.30 -1.36 14.55
N LYS A 67 4.18 -0.63 14.72
CA LYS A 67 4.08 0.66 15.42
C LYS A 67 5.03 1.72 14.84
N ASP A 68 5.35 1.61 13.56
CA ASP A 68 6.25 2.52 12.85
C ASP A 68 5.46 3.42 11.89
N ALA A 69 4.95 4.52 12.43
CA ALA A 69 4.22 5.53 11.67
C ALA A 69 5.09 6.20 10.60
N LYS A 70 6.41 6.31 10.82
CA LYS A 70 7.32 6.95 9.86
C LYS A 70 7.47 6.10 8.61
N VAL A 71 7.61 4.77 8.78
CA VAL A 71 7.64 3.84 7.65
C VAL A 71 6.29 3.82 6.93
N ALA A 72 5.18 3.78 7.67
CA ALA A 72 3.86 3.83 7.06
C ALA A 72 3.66 5.10 6.21
N GLN A 73 4.00 6.28 6.75
CA GLN A 73 3.94 7.54 6.03
C GLN A 73 4.86 7.54 4.80
N SER A 74 6.09 7.05 4.92
CA SER A 74 7.02 6.93 3.80
C SER A 74 6.47 6.05 2.67
N VAL A 75 5.80 4.95 3.01
CA VAL A 75 5.15 4.06 2.04
C VAL A 75 3.97 4.77 1.36
N PHE A 76 3.14 5.47 2.12
CA PHE A 76 2.04 6.26 1.56
C PHE A 76 2.53 7.36 0.62
N GLU A 77 3.54 8.12 1.00
CA GLU A 77 4.14 9.14 0.13
C GLU A 77 4.76 8.54 -1.14
N ALA A 78 5.35 7.34 -1.03
CA ALA A 78 5.89 6.64 -2.19
C ALA A 78 4.80 6.17 -3.15
N GLY A 79 3.68 5.65 -2.65
CA GLY A 79 2.56 5.22 -3.48
C GLY A 79 1.78 6.40 -4.08
N LEU A 80 1.73 7.53 -3.36
CA LEU A 80 1.04 8.74 -3.82
C LEU A 80 1.61 9.25 -5.14
N LYS A 81 2.93 9.15 -5.35
CA LYS A 81 3.57 9.51 -6.62
C LYS A 81 3.02 8.74 -7.83
N ARG A 82 2.42 7.57 -7.63
CA ARG A 82 1.91 6.68 -8.69
C ARG A 82 0.38 6.61 -8.71
N PHE A 83 -0.28 6.69 -7.56
CA PHE A 83 -1.72 6.42 -7.41
C PHE A 83 -2.51 7.66 -6.95
N MET A 84 -2.01 8.86 -7.25
CA MET A 84 -2.72 10.13 -7.00
C MET A 84 -4.07 10.25 -7.71
N HIS A 85 -4.27 9.51 -8.80
CA HIS A 85 -5.49 9.48 -9.58
C HIS A 85 -6.47 8.38 -9.12
N GLU A 86 -6.13 7.64 -8.06
CA GLU A 86 -6.97 6.57 -7.52
C GLU A 86 -7.67 7.08 -6.26
N PRO A 87 -8.97 7.44 -6.29
CA PRO A 87 -9.68 7.96 -5.11
C PRO A 87 -9.60 7.02 -3.91
N GLY A 88 -9.68 5.71 -4.16
CA GLY A 88 -9.52 4.70 -3.11
C GLY A 88 -8.17 4.78 -2.39
N TYR A 89 -7.08 5.10 -3.10
CA TYR A 89 -5.78 5.28 -2.47
C TYR A 89 -5.71 6.54 -1.61
N ILE A 90 -6.31 7.64 -2.08
CA ILE A 90 -6.38 8.90 -1.35
C ILE A 90 -7.15 8.72 -0.04
N LEU A 91 -8.28 8.02 -0.08
CA LEU A 91 -9.10 7.73 1.11
C LEU A 91 -8.34 6.90 2.14
N GLU A 92 -7.61 5.87 1.72
CA GLU A 92 -6.78 5.06 2.62
C GLU A 92 -5.63 5.87 3.23
N TYR A 93 -5.03 6.79 2.48
CA TYR A 93 -4.01 7.68 3.04
C TYR A 93 -4.60 8.71 4.00
N ALA A 94 -5.77 9.27 3.67
CA ALA A 94 -6.49 10.18 4.55
C ALA A 94 -6.89 9.51 5.88
N ASP A 95 -7.40 8.27 5.86
CA ASP A 95 -7.71 7.50 7.07
C ASP A 95 -6.46 7.32 7.95
N PHE A 96 -5.33 6.97 7.34
CA PHE A 96 -4.06 6.89 8.06
C PHE A 96 -3.67 8.22 8.74
N LEU A 97 -3.77 9.34 8.04
CA LEU A 97 -3.46 10.67 8.59
C LEU A 97 -4.45 11.08 9.69
N CYS A 98 -5.74 10.77 9.54
CA CYS A 98 -6.75 10.95 10.59
C CYS A 98 -6.40 10.15 11.85
N ARG A 99 -5.94 8.91 11.70
CA ARG A 99 -5.48 8.08 12.83
C ARG A 99 -4.21 8.63 13.50
N LEU A 100 -3.48 9.53 12.85
CA LEU A 100 -2.38 10.30 13.44
C LEU A 100 -2.83 11.66 14.02
N ASN A 101 -4.10 12.04 13.89
CA ASN A 101 -4.61 13.38 14.16
C ASN A 101 -3.87 14.48 13.37
N ASP A 102 -3.47 14.19 12.13
CA ASP A 102 -2.76 15.13 11.26
C ASP A 102 -3.70 15.85 10.30
N ASP A 103 -4.65 16.61 10.86
CA ASP A 103 -5.69 17.32 10.09
C ASP A 103 -5.12 18.27 9.05
N ARG A 104 -3.93 18.81 9.31
CA ARG A 104 -3.23 19.70 8.37
C ARG A 104 -2.88 18.94 7.09
N ASN A 105 -2.29 17.75 7.22
CA ASN A 105 -1.92 16.96 6.05
C ASN A 105 -3.12 16.28 5.40
N VAL A 106 -4.19 15.95 6.16
CA VAL A 106 -5.46 15.50 5.58
C VAL A 106 -6.00 16.56 4.61
N ARG A 107 -6.09 17.83 5.05
CA ARG A 107 -6.55 18.94 4.19
C ARG A 107 -5.67 19.12 2.96
N ALA A 108 -4.36 19.16 3.14
CA ALA A 108 -3.41 19.32 2.03
C ALA A 108 -3.50 18.17 1.01
N LEU A 109 -3.75 16.93 1.48
CA LEU A 109 -3.93 15.77 0.62
C LEU A 109 -5.19 15.93 -0.25
N PHE A 110 -6.33 16.31 0.35
CA PHE A 110 -7.57 16.53 -0.40
C PHE A 110 -7.48 17.70 -1.37
N GLU A 111 -6.91 18.83 -0.97
CA GLU A 111 -6.69 19.99 -1.87
C GLU A 111 -5.86 19.59 -3.09
N ARG A 112 -4.83 18.74 -2.89
CA ARG A 112 -4.00 18.25 -3.98
C ARG A 112 -4.73 17.22 -4.86
N ALA A 113 -5.55 16.36 -4.28
CA ALA A 113 -6.37 15.40 -5.04
C ALA A 113 -7.42 16.13 -5.92
N LEU A 114 -8.15 17.07 -5.34
CA LEU A 114 -9.20 17.83 -6.05
C LEU A 114 -8.67 18.73 -7.17
N SER A 115 -7.41 19.15 -7.11
CA SER A 115 -6.78 19.90 -8.20
C SER A 115 -6.34 19.03 -9.38
N LEU A 116 -6.32 17.70 -9.21
CA LEU A 116 -5.86 16.73 -10.21
C LEU A 116 -6.97 15.82 -10.75
N LEU A 117 -7.98 15.51 -9.92
CA LEU A 117 -9.10 14.66 -10.31
C LEU A 117 -10.12 15.46 -11.13
N PRO A 118 -10.61 14.92 -12.26
CA PRO A 118 -11.65 15.57 -13.03
C PRO A 118 -12.96 15.66 -12.22
N PRO A 119 -13.80 16.69 -12.44
CA PRO A 119 -15.02 16.90 -11.65
C PRO A 119 -15.97 15.70 -11.68
N GLU A 120 -15.98 14.89 -12.74
CA GLU A 120 -16.86 13.73 -12.85
C GLU A 120 -16.53 12.60 -11.87
N GLU A 121 -15.28 12.51 -11.36
CA GLU A 121 -14.86 11.54 -10.34
C GLU A 121 -14.97 12.10 -8.90
N SER A 122 -15.44 13.35 -8.77
CA SER A 122 -15.63 14.04 -7.48
C SER A 122 -17.05 13.92 -6.91
N ILE A 123 -17.92 13.17 -7.60
CA ILE A 123 -19.32 12.97 -7.22
C ILE A 123 -19.42 11.61 -6.53
N GLU A 124 -19.68 11.62 -5.21
CA GLU A 124 -20.16 10.44 -4.46
C GLU A 124 -21.52 9.95 -4.99
#